data_AF-A0A7S2YD97-F1
#
_entry.id   AF-A0A7S2YD97-F1
#
_cell.length_a   1.000
_cell.length_b   1.000
_cell.length_c   1.000
_cell.angle_alpha   90.00
_cell.angle_beta   90.00
_cell.angle_gamma   90.00
#
_symmetry.space_group_name_H-M   'P 1'
#
loop_
_entity.id
_entity.type
_entity.pdbx_description
1 polymer ?
#
loop_
_entity_poly.entity_id
_entity_poly.type
_entity_poly.pdbx_seq_one_letter_code
_entity_poly.pdbx_strand_id
1 'polypeptide(L)'
;AERTLRNFPEWRSFPRMKRLTSGPSQFAALDDQGHLFTWGQGAYGKLGHGTEDCYLIPRRVMELESVPLQQVACGTCHTVALSTSGKVYTWGWNSSGRTGHGTQEGKQMHPRLVQRLVSKEIRHVAAGAGHTAAVATWNGPLGLSTHCNDVYTWGSGESGKLGHGNETCQLVPQRVEG
;
A
#
# COMPACT_ATOMS: atom_id res chain seq x y z
N ALA A 1 52.68 -11.49 0.55
CA ALA A 1 51.98 -10.66 -0.44
C ALA A 1 50.55 -10.44 0.05
N GLU A 2 50.33 -9.32 0.73
CA GLU A 2 49.05 -8.92 1.29
C GLU A 2 48.03 -8.71 0.16
N ARG A 3 46.94 -9.48 0.21
CA ARG A 3 45.79 -9.29 -0.69
C ARG A 3 45.01 -8.09 -0.16
N THR A 4 45.24 -6.94 -0.78
CA THR A 4 44.48 -5.70 -0.58
C THR A 4 42.98 -6.01 -0.64
N LEU A 5 42.29 -5.83 0.49
CA LEU A 5 40.84 -5.82 0.56
C LEU A 5 40.35 -4.71 -0.38
N ARG A 6 39.79 -5.10 -1.53
CA ARG A 6 39.15 -4.17 -2.46
C ARG A 6 37.97 -3.54 -1.73
N ASN A 7 38.06 -2.25 -1.45
CA ASN A 7 36.92 -1.41 -1.06
C ASN A 7 35.81 -1.60 -2.09
N PHE A 8 34.77 -2.35 -1.73
CA PHE A 8 33.60 -2.49 -2.57
C PHE A 8 32.79 -1.19 -2.50
N PRO A 9 32.16 -0.74 -3.60
CA PRO A 9 31.41 0.49 -3.57
C PRO A 9 30.15 0.33 -2.70
N GLU A 10 29.71 1.42 -2.05
CA GLU A 10 28.61 1.47 -1.06
C GLU A 10 27.29 0.83 -1.54
N TRP A 11 27.06 0.67 -2.84
CA TRP A 11 25.87 -0.01 -3.35
C TRP A 11 25.75 -1.48 -2.89
N ARG A 12 26.83 -2.11 -2.41
CA ARG A 12 26.78 -3.46 -1.83
C ARG A 12 26.22 -3.52 -0.41
N SER A 13 26.09 -2.39 0.30
CA SER A 13 25.39 -2.34 1.59
C SER A 13 23.90 -2.06 1.45
N PHE A 14 23.42 -1.78 0.24
CA PHE A 14 22.01 -1.53 -0.01
C PHE A 14 21.25 -2.87 -0.07
N PRO A 15 20.10 -3.00 0.62
CA PRO A 15 19.36 -4.26 0.64
C PRO A 15 18.92 -4.67 -0.76
N ARG A 16 18.80 -5.98 -0.99
CA ARG A 16 18.40 -6.53 -2.29
C ARG A 16 16.93 -6.23 -2.53
N MET A 17 16.64 -5.21 -3.34
CA MET A 17 15.28 -4.84 -3.72
C MET A 17 14.66 -5.91 -4.63
N LYS A 18 13.43 -6.32 -4.33
CA LYS A 18 12.65 -7.33 -5.05
C LYS A 18 11.44 -6.74 -5.78
N ARG A 19 10.93 -5.59 -5.32
CA ARG A 19 9.77 -4.89 -5.91
C ARG A 19 10.03 -3.40 -5.91
N LEU A 20 9.51 -2.72 -6.93
CA LEU A 20 9.50 -1.27 -7.07
C LEU A 20 8.13 -0.84 -7.59
N THR A 21 7.63 0.28 -7.09
CA THR A 21 6.45 0.97 -7.60
C THR A 21 6.65 2.47 -7.52
N SER A 22 5.89 3.20 -8.32
CA SER A 22 5.90 4.66 -8.38
C SER A 22 4.48 5.19 -8.36
N GLY A 23 4.27 6.27 -7.60
CA GLY A 23 3.16 7.20 -7.81
C GLY A 23 3.67 8.46 -8.52
N PRO A 24 2.81 9.47 -8.72
CA PRO A 24 3.16 10.71 -9.42
C PRO A 24 4.37 11.48 -8.86
N SER A 25 4.63 11.39 -7.56
CA SER A 25 5.76 12.09 -6.91
C SER A 25 6.36 11.30 -5.74
N GLN A 26 6.16 9.99 -5.73
CA GLN A 26 6.68 9.09 -4.70
C GLN A 26 7.11 7.76 -5.31
N PHE A 27 8.07 7.12 -4.67
CA PHE A 27 8.47 5.76 -4.97
C PHE A 27 8.39 4.90 -3.72
N ALA A 28 8.13 3.62 -3.92
CA ALA A 28 8.22 2.61 -2.88
C ALA A 28 8.88 1.35 -3.41
N ALA A 29 9.67 0.71 -2.56
CA ALA A 29 10.32 -0.56 -2.87
C ALA A 29 10.22 -1.53 -1.70
N LEU A 30 10.26 -2.82 -2.02
CA LEU A 30 10.37 -3.89 -1.03
C LEU A 30 11.68 -4.63 -1.23
N ASP A 31 12.38 -4.93 -0.15
CA ASP A 31 13.51 -5.85 -0.17
C ASP A 31 13.07 -7.33 -0.22
N ASP A 32 14.03 -8.24 -0.19
CA ASP A 32 13.78 -9.69 -0.18
C ASP A 32 13.20 -10.23 1.13
N GLN A 33 13.31 -9.46 2.21
CA GLN A 33 12.72 -9.73 3.53
C GLN A 33 11.31 -9.13 3.68
N GLY A 34 10.86 -8.32 2.72
CA GLY A 34 9.55 -7.68 2.73
C GLY A 34 9.51 -6.37 3.48
N HIS A 35 10.65 -5.73 3.75
CA HIS A 35 10.70 -4.41 4.36
C HIS A 35 10.40 -3.31 3.33
N LEU A 36 9.65 -2.30 3.77
CA LEU A 36 9.27 -1.17 2.95
C LEU A 36 10.29 -0.04 3.00
N PHE A 37 10.64 0.46 1.82
CA PHE A 37 11.39 1.70 1.63
C PHE A 37 10.55 2.66 0.81
N THR A 38 10.49 3.93 1.21
CA THR A 38 9.77 5.00 0.50
C THR A 38 10.66 6.23 0.34
N TRP A 39 10.47 6.97 -0.75
CA TRP A 39 11.17 8.23 -1.01
C TRP A 39 10.41 9.10 -2.02
N GLY A 40 10.87 10.34 -2.20
CA GLY A 40 10.23 11.37 -3.00
C GLY A 40 9.56 12.44 -2.13
N GLN A 41 8.42 12.93 -2.57
CA GLN A 41 7.70 14.02 -1.91
C GLN A 41 6.91 13.52 -0.68
N GLY A 42 7.09 14.14 0.48
CA GLY A 42 6.45 13.75 1.75
C GLY A 42 5.03 14.26 1.99
N ALA A 43 4.51 15.15 1.12
CA ALA A 43 3.21 15.79 1.30
C ALA A 43 2.08 14.80 1.64
N TYR A 44 1.24 15.18 2.60
CA TYR A 44 0.17 14.39 3.18
C TYR A 44 0.62 13.16 3.99
N GLY A 45 1.91 13.03 4.26
CA GLY A 45 2.50 11.88 4.95
C GLY A 45 2.51 10.61 4.11
N LYS A 46 2.38 10.70 2.77
CA LYS A 46 2.26 9.54 1.86
C LYS A 46 3.47 8.59 1.87
N LEU A 47 4.60 9.02 2.43
CA LEU A 47 5.79 8.20 2.61
C LEU A 47 5.75 7.33 3.88
N GLY A 48 4.90 7.64 4.85
CA GLY A 48 4.65 6.77 6.02
C GLY A 48 5.67 6.90 7.16
N HIS A 49 6.47 7.96 7.19
CA HIS A 49 7.50 8.20 8.22
C HIS A 49 7.02 9.02 9.42
N GLY A 50 5.72 9.30 9.54
CA GLY A 50 5.19 10.17 10.58
C GLY A 50 5.43 11.67 10.37
N THR A 51 6.04 12.05 9.24
CA THR A 51 6.31 13.45 8.86
C THR A 51 5.87 13.72 7.42
N GLU A 52 5.87 14.99 7.01
CA GLU A 52 5.63 15.40 5.62
C GLU A 52 6.93 15.71 4.84
N ASP A 53 8.08 15.27 5.38
CA ASP A 53 9.39 15.59 4.80
C ASP A 53 9.62 14.88 3.47
N CYS A 54 10.31 15.56 2.56
CA CYS A 54 10.80 14.93 1.35
C CYS A 54 12.06 14.10 1.65
N TYR A 55 12.11 12.88 1.11
CA TYR A 55 13.28 12.02 1.22
C TYR A 55 13.90 11.83 -0.17
N LEU A 56 15.16 12.22 -0.31
CA LEU A 56 15.89 12.17 -1.59
C LEU A 56 16.51 10.80 -1.85
N ILE A 57 16.59 9.96 -0.83
CA ILE A 57 17.08 8.58 -0.89
C ILE A 57 16.06 7.64 -0.26
N PRO A 58 15.99 6.36 -0.69
CA PRO A 58 15.11 5.37 -0.07
C PRO A 58 15.30 5.30 1.44
N ARG A 59 14.22 5.51 2.19
CA ARG A 59 14.22 5.41 3.65
C ARG A 59 13.29 4.30 4.08
N ARG A 60 13.73 3.47 5.03
CA ARG A 60 12.93 2.37 5.57
C ARG A 60 11.76 2.92 6.41
N VAL A 61 10.58 2.33 6.24
CA VAL A 61 9.38 2.67 7.02
C VAL A 61 9.34 1.80 8.27
N MET A 62 9.86 2.33 9.38
CA MET A 62 10.07 1.57 10.62
C MET A 62 8.77 1.09 11.28
N GLU A 63 7.65 1.79 11.08
CA GLU A 63 6.33 1.39 11.61
C GLU A 63 5.88 0.01 11.09
N LEU A 64 6.38 -0.43 9.94
CA LEU A 64 6.07 -1.73 9.33
C LEU A 64 7.26 -2.70 9.38
N GLU A 65 8.28 -2.44 10.21
CA GLU A 65 9.48 -3.27 10.28
C GLU A 65 9.18 -4.74 10.60
N SER A 66 8.23 -5.00 11.49
CA SER A 66 7.83 -6.35 11.91
C SER A 66 6.75 -6.99 11.02
N VAL A 67 6.35 -6.32 9.93
CA VAL A 67 5.27 -6.76 9.04
C VAL A 67 5.87 -7.08 7.68
N PRO A 68 6.14 -8.36 7.35
CA PRO A 68 6.66 -8.72 6.04
C PRO A 68 5.63 -8.41 4.94
N LEU A 69 6.01 -7.54 3.99
CA LEU A 69 5.17 -7.13 2.88
C LEU A 69 5.47 -7.91 1.61
N GLN A 70 4.43 -8.14 0.81
CA GLN A 70 4.54 -8.78 -0.50
C GLN A 70 4.21 -7.86 -1.67
N GLN A 71 3.46 -6.78 -1.41
CA GLN A 71 3.09 -5.80 -2.42
C GLN A 71 2.93 -4.42 -1.79
N VAL A 72 3.26 -3.39 -2.58
CA VAL A 72 2.97 -1.99 -2.29
C VAL A 72 2.42 -1.33 -3.57
N ALA A 73 1.48 -0.41 -3.41
CA ALA A 73 0.92 0.39 -4.49
C ALA A 73 0.87 1.86 -4.06
N CYS A 74 1.28 2.75 -4.97
CA CYS A 74 1.33 4.19 -4.74
C CYS A 74 0.24 4.90 -5.55
N GLY A 75 -0.71 5.54 -4.86
CA GLY A 75 -1.63 6.49 -5.48
C GLY A 75 -1.01 7.89 -5.57
N THR A 76 -1.82 8.89 -5.96
CA THR A 76 -1.35 10.28 -6.09
C THR A 76 -0.85 10.86 -4.78
N CYS A 77 -1.65 10.69 -3.71
CA CYS A 77 -1.37 11.25 -2.39
C CYS A 77 -1.50 10.22 -1.26
N HIS A 78 -1.54 8.93 -1.56
CA HIS A 78 -1.69 7.87 -0.57
C HIS A 78 -0.93 6.62 -0.98
N THR A 79 -0.68 5.73 -0.03
CA THR A 79 0.07 4.50 -0.26
C THR A 79 -0.65 3.34 0.41
N VAL A 80 -0.57 2.18 -0.23
CA VAL A 80 -1.25 0.94 0.17
C VAL A 80 -0.21 -0.17 0.20
N ALA A 81 -0.12 -0.89 1.31
CA ALA A 81 0.77 -2.02 1.47
C ALA A 81 -0.01 -3.28 1.83
N LEU A 82 0.40 -4.41 1.25
CA LEU A 82 -0.16 -5.72 1.50
C LEU A 82 0.90 -6.61 2.14
N SER A 83 0.61 -7.08 3.35
CA SER A 83 1.43 -8.07 4.06
C SER A 83 1.30 -9.46 3.44
N THR A 84 2.30 -10.32 3.67
CA THR A 84 2.27 -11.73 3.30
C THR A 84 1.13 -12.49 3.98
N SER A 85 0.64 -12.00 5.13
CA SER A 85 -0.52 -12.56 5.85
C SER A 85 -1.87 -12.02 5.35
N GLY A 86 -1.92 -11.35 4.19
CA GLY A 86 -3.17 -10.85 3.59
C GLY A 86 -3.75 -9.58 4.24
N LYS A 87 -3.05 -8.96 5.20
CA LYS A 87 -3.48 -7.69 5.82
C LYS A 87 -3.10 -6.49 4.97
N VAL A 88 -4.01 -5.52 4.86
CA VAL A 88 -3.83 -4.28 4.09
C VAL A 88 -3.61 -3.10 5.01
N TYR A 89 -2.59 -2.31 4.73
CA TYR A 89 -2.24 -1.08 5.42
C TYR A 89 -2.35 0.10 4.45
N THR A 90 -2.88 1.22 4.93
CA THR A 90 -3.06 2.44 4.13
C THR A 90 -2.63 3.67 4.92
N TRP A 91 -2.12 4.67 4.21
CA TRP A 91 -1.76 5.97 4.78
C TRP A 91 -1.63 7.04 3.69
N GLY A 92 -1.46 8.29 4.09
CA GLY A 92 -1.39 9.48 3.25
C GLY A 92 -2.65 10.34 3.36
N TRP A 93 -2.98 11.02 2.27
CA TRP A 93 -4.16 11.88 2.17
C TRP A 93 -5.45 11.08 2.22
N ASN A 94 -6.40 11.48 3.07
CA ASN A 94 -7.65 10.75 3.26
C ASN A 94 -8.90 11.46 2.70
N SER A 95 -8.73 12.46 1.83
CA SER A 95 -9.88 13.05 1.14
C SER A 95 -10.64 11.99 0.34
N SER A 96 -11.98 12.01 0.45
CA SER A 96 -12.90 11.01 -0.11
C SER A 96 -12.76 9.61 0.49
N GLY A 97 -12.05 9.45 1.62
CA GLY A 97 -11.93 8.17 2.32
C GLY A 97 -11.00 7.15 1.66
N ARG A 98 -10.07 7.58 0.81
CA ARG A 98 -9.16 6.69 0.06
C ARG A 98 -8.27 5.81 0.93
N THR A 99 -8.10 6.12 2.22
CA THR A 99 -7.39 5.21 3.16
C THR A 99 -8.31 4.14 3.77
N GLY A 100 -9.64 4.25 3.66
CA GLY A 100 -10.57 3.17 3.98
C GLY A 100 -10.86 2.99 5.47
N HIS A 101 -10.63 4.03 6.29
CA HIS A 101 -10.83 3.98 7.75
C HIS A 101 -12.19 4.52 8.22
N GLY A 102 -13.13 4.80 7.31
CA GLY A 102 -14.46 5.33 7.65
C GLY A 102 -14.49 6.82 7.96
N THR A 103 -13.41 7.54 7.64
CA THR A 103 -13.32 9.00 7.77
C THR A 103 -12.91 9.60 6.42
N GLN A 104 -13.17 10.89 6.22
CA GLN A 104 -12.85 11.61 4.97
C GLN A 104 -11.97 12.85 5.17
N GLU A 105 -11.50 13.07 6.39
CA GLU A 105 -10.72 14.24 6.78
C GLU A 105 -9.32 13.85 7.25
N GLY A 106 -8.37 14.75 7.00
CA GLY A 106 -7.02 14.68 7.53
C GLY A 106 -6.01 13.90 6.69
N LYS A 107 -4.83 13.75 7.31
CA LYS A 107 -3.65 13.07 6.79
C LYS A 107 -3.33 11.93 7.74
N GLN A 108 -3.16 10.72 7.21
CA GLN A 108 -2.70 9.56 7.96
C GLN A 108 -1.19 9.45 7.72
N MET A 109 -0.36 9.94 8.65
CA MET A 109 1.10 10.01 8.43
C MET A 109 1.84 8.70 8.73
N HIS A 110 1.17 7.77 9.42
CA HIS A 110 1.67 6.42 9.73
C HIS A 110 0.82 5.37 9.02
N PRO A 111 1.42 4.27 8.54
CA PRO A 111 0.68 3.10 8.06
C PRO A 111 -0.35 2.63 9.08
N ARG A 112 -1.60 2.44 8.64
CA ARG A 112 -2.68 1.96 9.50
C ARG A 112 -3.40 0.77 8.87
N LEU A 113 -3.68 -0.24 9.69
CA LEU A 113 -4.42 -1.43 9.28
C LEU A 113 -5.85 -1.07 8.87
N VAL A 114 -6.29 -1.56 7.70
CA VAL A 114 -7.67 -1.42 7.22
C VAL A 114 -8.54 -2.50 7.87
N GLN A 115 -9.18 -2.16 9.00
CA GLN A 115 -9.91 -3.12 9.83
C GLN A 115 -11.00 -3.90 9.08
N ARG A 116 -11.65 -3.28 8.09
CA ARG A 116 -12.72 -3.89 7.30
C ARG A 116 -12.27 -5.06 6.42
N LEU A 117 -10.96 -5.19 6.15
CA LEU A 117 -10.41 -6.27 5.33
C LEU A 117 -9.72 -7.38 6.14
N VAL A 118 -9.67 -7.27 7.48
CA VAL A 118 -8.92 -8.23 8.32
C VAL A 118 -9.45 -9.67 8.22
N SER A 119 -10.75 -9.84 7.98
CA SER A 119 -11.37 -11.16 7.78
C SER A 119 -11.30 -11.66 6.34
N LYS A 120 -10.61 -10.94 5.44
CA LYS A 120 -10.51 -11.25 4.02
C LYS A 120 -9.08 -11.65 3.70
N GLU A 121 -8.91 -12.65 2.84
CA GLU A 121 -7.59 -13.05 2.37
C GLU A 121 -7.21 -12.22 1.13
N ILE A 122 -6.65 -11.03 1.34
CA ILE A 122 -6.26 -10.14 0.25
C ILE A 122 -5.02 -10.67 -0.46
N ARG A 123 -5.10 -10.77 -1.79
CA ARG A 123 -3.99 -11.21 -2.66
C ARG A 123 -3.36 -10.08 -3.44
N HIS A 124 -4.14 -9.07 -3.80
CA HIS A 124 -3.66 -7.93 -4.57
C HIS A 124 -4.26 -6.62 -4.09
N VAL A 125 -3.46 -5.56 -4.18
CA VAL A 125 -3.88 -4.18 -3.94
C VAL A 125 -3.51 -3.28 -5.12
N ALA A 126 -4.31 -2.24 -5.36
CA ALA A 126 -4.03 -1.20 -6.33
C ALA A 126 -4.46 0.16 -5.78
N ALA A 127 -3.76 1.22 -6.19
CA ALA A 127 -4.00 2.58 -5.75
C ALA A 127 -4.08 3.51 -6.95
N GLY A 128 -5.17 4.27 -7.07
CA GLY A 128 -5.40 5.25 -8.13
C GLY A 128 -5.23 6.68 -7.65
N ALA A 129 -5.75 7.64 -8.43
CA ALA A 129 -5.63 9.06 -8.11
C ALA A 129 -6.31 9.45 -6.80
N GLY A 130 -7.46 8.84 -6.52
CA GLY A 130 -8.24 9.07 -5.31
C GLY A 130 -9.06 7.86 -4.85
N HIS A 131 -8.76 6.67 -5.36
CA HIS A 131 -9.43 5.43 -5.01
C HIS A 131 -8.41 4.33 -4.78
N THR A 132 -8.86 3.27 -4.12
CA THR A 132 -8.07 2.10 -3.77
C THR A 132 -8.89 0.86 -4.10
N ALA A 133 -8.22 -0.18 -4.55
CA ALA A 133 -8.83 -1.46 -4.82
C ALA A 133 -8.05 -2.59 -4.14
N ALA A 134 -8.74 -3.64 -3.75
CA ALA A 134 -8.17 -4.87 -3.23
C ALA A 134 -8.93 -6.07 -3.79
N VAL A 135 -8.21 -7.16 -4.03
CA VAL A 135 -8.79 -8.44 -4.48
C VAL A 135 -8.56 -9.48 -3.40
N ALA A 136 -9.63 -10.12 -2.95
CA ALA A 136 -9.60 -11.22 -2.01
C ALA A 136 -9.83 -12.56 -2.71
N THR A 137 -9.14 -13.62 -2.28
CA THR A 137 -9.53 -14.98 -2.64
C THR A 137 -10.71 -15.44 -1.79
N TRP A 138 -11.77 -15.94 -2.41
CA TRP A 138 -12.83 -16.65 -1.71
C TRP A 138 -12.47 -18.14 -1.62
N ASN A 139 -12.33 -18.65 -0.39
CA ASN A 139 -11.97 -20.06 -0.17
C ASN A 139 -13.17 -20.97 0.10
N GLY A 140 -14.38 -20.41 0.18
CA GLY A 140 -15.59 -21.14 0.54
C GLY A 140 -15.54 -21.88 1.89
N PRO A 141 -16.66 -22.50 2.31
CA PRO A 141 -16.71 -23.26 3.58
C PRO A 141 -15.89 -24.56 3.55
N LEU A 142 -15.49 -25.04 2.37
CA LEU A 142 -14.86 -26.35 2.17
C LEU A 142 -13.38 -26.28 1.74
N GLY A 143 -12.78 -25.10 1.67
CA GLY A 143 -11.39 -24.94 1.17
C GLY A 143 -11.23 -25.28 -0.31
N LEU A 144 -12.33 -25.58 -1.01
CA LEU A 144 -12.38 -25.71 -2.46
C LEU A 144 -12.42 -24.29 -3.02
N SER A 145 -11.27 -23.84 -3.54
CA SER A 145 -11.12 -22.56 -4.23
C SER A 145 -12.01 -22.55 -5.48
N THR A 146 -13.26 -22.13 -5.30
CA THR A 146 -14.09 -21.69 -6.43
C THR A 146 -13.56 -20.30 -6.78
N HIS A 147 -13.17 -20.09 -8.04
CA HIS A 147 -12.41 -18.91 -8.51
C HIS A 147 -13.14 -17.54 -8.42
N CYS A 148 -14.02 -17.31 -7.44
CA CYS A 148 -14.58 -16.00 -7.17
C CYS A 148 -13.56 -15.15 -6.40
N ASN A 149 -12.98 -14.20 -7.12
CA ASN A 149 -12.21 -13.14 -6.52
C ASN A 149 -13.18 -12.02 -6.11
N ASP A 150 -13.38 -11.81 -4.81
CA ASP A 150 -14.13 -10.66 -4.34
C ASP A 150 -13.28 -9.39 -4.58
N VAL A 151 -13.82 -8.45 -5.33
CA VAL A 151 -13.18 -7.13 -5.55
C VAL A 151 -13.75 -6.14 -4.55
N TYR A 152 -12.89 -5.42 -3.84
CA TYR A 152 -13.25 -4.35 -2.94
C TYR A 152 -12.68 -3.04 -3.47
N THR A 153 -13.49 -1.98 -3.50
CA THR A 153 -13.06 -0.63 -3.91
C THR A 153 -13.52 0.40 -2.89
N TRP A 154 -12.70 1.43 -2.68
CA TRP A 154 -13.04 2.56 -1.82
C TRP A 154 -12.30 3.84 -2.23
N GLY A 155 -12.72 4.97 -1.67
CA GLY A 155 -12.23 6.30 -1.99
C GLY A 155 -13.25 7.13 -2.78
N SER A 156 -12.75 7.97 -3.69
CA SER A 156 -13.55 8.86 -4.52
C SER A 156 -14.42 8.06 -5.52
N GLY A 157 -15.73 8.35 -5.51
CA GLY A 157 -16.71 7.74 -6.43
C GLY A 157 -16.86 8.44 -7.78
N GLU A 158 -16.29 9.64 -7.93
CA GLU A 158 -16.35 10.46 -9.15
C GLU A 158 -16.05 9.65 -10.41
N SER A 159 -16.86 9.86 -11.45
CA SER A 159 -16.82 9.11 -12.73
C SER A 159 -17.12 7.61 -12.61
N GLY A 160 -17.75 7.17 -11.51
CA GLY A 160 -18.13 5.77 -11.30
C GLY A 160 -16.95 4.82 -11.09
N LYS A 161 -15.74 5.34 -10.83
CA LYS A 161 -14.48 4.57 -10.77
C LYS A 161 -14.41 3.50 -9.67
N LEU A 162 -15.38 3.47 -8.76
CA LEU A 162 -15.50 2.43 -7.74
C LEU A 162 -16.30 1.20 -8.22
N GLY A 163 -17.11 1.33 -9.27
CA GLY A 163 -17.90 0.22 -9.81
C GLY A 163 -19.18 -0.11 -9.05
N HIS A 164 -19.64 0.74 -8.12
CA HIS A 164 -20.84 0.49 -7.29
C HIS A 164 -22.16 0.96 -7.94
N GLY A 165 -22.17 1.22 -9.25
CA GLY A 165 -23.35 1.73 -9.97
C GLY A 165 -23.76 3.17 -9.65
N ASN A 166 -22.90 3.92 -8.96
CA ASN A 166 -23.10 5.32 -8.60
C ASN A 166 -21.76 6.04 -8.46
N GLU A 167 -21.80 7.36 -8.22
CA GLU A 167 -20.60 8.19 -8.02
C GLU A 167 -20.31 8.51 -6.55
N THR A 168 -20.94 7.78 -5.61
CA THR A 168 -20.82 8.06 -4.19
C THR A 168 -19.45 7.59 -3.68
N CYS A 169 -18.78 8.45 -2.92
CA CYS A 169 -17.51 8.08 -2.29
C CYS A 169 -17.75 6.96 -1.27
N GLN A 170 -16.82 6.00 -1.21
CA GLN A 170 -16.85 4.93 -0.22
C GLN A 170 -15.73 5.14 0.78
N LEU A 171 -16.09 5.40 2.03
CA LEU A 171 -15.12 5.73 3.09
C LEU A 171 -14.46 4.48 3.70
N VAL A 172 -15.00 3.32 3.38
CA VAL A 172 -14.50 2.01 3.77
C VAL A 172 -14.51 1.08 2.54
N PRO A 173 -13.66 0.04 2.51
CA PRO A 173 -13.72 -1.00 1.49
C PRO A 173 -15.13 -1.57 1.35
N GLN A 174 -15.70 -1.45 0.15
CA GLN A 174 -16.98 -2.04 -0.21
C GLN A 174 -16.77 -3.05 -1.34
N ARG A 175 -17.43 -4.20 -1.23
CA ARG A 175 -17.42 -5.22 -2.30
C ARG A 175 -18.15 -4.68 -3.52
N VAL A 176 -17.53 -4.82 -4.70
CA VAL A 176 -18.15 -4.51 -5.99
C VAL A 176 -19.09 -5.68 -6.33
N GLU A 177 -20.37 -5.38 -6.51
CA GLU A 177 -21.36 -6.35 -6.98
C GLU A 177 -21.50 -6.25 -8.51
N GLY A 178 -21.76 -7.39 -9.15
CA GLY A 178 -21.96 -7.52 -10.60
C GLY A 178 -23.17 -8.37 -10.94
#